data_AF-A0A3B9J7U9-F1
#
_entry.id   AF-A0A3B9J7U9-F1
#
_cell.length_a   1.000
_cell.length_b   1.000
_cell.length_c   1.000
_cell.angle_alpha   90.00
_cell.angle_beta   90.00
_cell.angle_gamma   90.00
#
_symmetry.space_group_name_H-M   'P 1'
#
loop_
_entity.id
_entity.type
_entity.pdbx_description
1 polymer ?
#
loop_
_entity_poly.entity_id
_entity_poly.type
_entity_poly.pdbx_seq_one_letter_code
_entity_poly.pdbx_strand_id
1 'polypeptide(L)' 'MQKDKLRIIPLGGLGEVGKNMMAYEINDQILLVDTGLMFPDNDMLGVDYIIPDFEYLYDKSHKIA' A
#
# COMPACT_ATOMS: atom_id res chain seq x y z
N MET A 1 23.44 -11.66 -18.09
CA MET A 1 22.24 -10.81 -18.05
C MET A 1 21.94 -10.47 -16.60
N GLN A 2 21.78 -9.20 -16.28
CA GLN A 2 21.31 -8.80 -14.94
C GLN A 2 19.84 -9.23 -14.83
N LYS A 3 19.48 -9.92 -13.74
CA LYS A 3 18.08 -10.32 -13.51
C LYS A 3 17.32 -9.08 -13.04
N ASP A 4 16.11 -8.90 -13.58
CA ASP A 4 15.19 -7.87 -13.10
C ASP A 4 14.91 -8.10 -11.61
N LYS A 5 14.91 -7.02 -10.84
CA LYS A 5 14.70 -7.06 -9.39
C LYS A 5 13.27 -6.68 -9.07
N LEU A 6 12.49 -7.65 -8.61
CA LEU A 6 11.17 -7.41 -8.03
C LEU A 6 11.35 -6.82 -6.61
N ARG A 7 10.70 -5.70 -6.35
CA ARG A 7 10.53 -5.13 -5.01
C ARG A 7 9.10 -5.35 -4.56
N ILE A 8 8.94 -5.75 -3.30
CA ILE A 8 7.65 -6.03 -2.69
C ILE A 8 7.54 -5.12 -1.47
N ILE A 9 6.56 -4.22 -1.48
CA ILE A 9 6.42 -3.16 -0.48
C ILE A 9 5.00 -3.22 0.10
N PRO A 10 4.83 -3.70 1.34
CA PRO A 10 3.55 -3.62 2.04
C PRO A 10 3.31 -2.17 2.49
N LEU A 11 2.24 -1.56 1.98
CA LEU A 11 1.81 -0.20 2.35
C LEU A 11 0.67 -0.22 3.38
N GLY A 12 0.06 -1.39 3.59
CA GLY A 12 -0.87 -1.66 4.69
C GLY A 12 -1.28 -3.13 4.74
N GLY A 13 -1.81 -3.58 5.88
CA GLY A 13 -2.27 -4.95 6.13
C GLY A 13 -1.19 -5.92 6.63
N LEU A 14 0.09 -5.53 6.64
CA LEU A 14 1.15 -6.39 7.18
C LEU A 14 1.19 -6.31 8.71
N GLY A 15 0.88 -7.43 9.37
CA GLY A 15 0.89 -7.53 10.83
C GLY A 15 -0.39 -7.01 11.51
N GLU A 16 -1.43 -6.73 10.73
CA GLU A 16 -2.71 -6.16 11.18
C GLU A 16 -3.88 -6.71 10.34
N VAL A 17 -5.12 -6.38 10.73
CA VAL A 17 -6.33 -6.81 10.01
C VAL A 17 -7.02 -5.62 9.36
N GLY A 18 -7.05 -5.60 8.03
CA GLY A 18 -7.62 -4.50 7.25
C GLY A 18 -6.56 -3.58 6.68
N LYS A 19 -7.01 -2.50 6.00
CA LYS A 19 -6.15 -1.54 5.28
C LYS A 19 -5.09 -2.20 4.37
N ASN A 20 -5.45 -3.30 3.74
CA ASN A 20 -4.56 -4.04 2.85
C ASN A 20 -4.15 -3.17 1.65
N MET A 21 -2.85 -3.06 1.43
CA MET A 21 -2.29 -2.44 0.23
C MET A 21 -0.87 -2.94 0.00
N MET A 22 -0.59 -3.43 -1.20
CA MET A 22 0.72 -3.97 -1.55
C MET A 22 1.19 -3.43 -2.90
N ALA A 23 2.41 -2.90 -2.94
CA ALA A 23 3.05 -2.45 -4.15
C ALA A 23 4.08 -3.47 -4.62
N TYR A 24 3.96 -3.90 -5.87
CA TYR A 24 4.94 -4.72 -6.58
C TYR A 24 5.62 -3.86 -7.63
N GLU A 25 6.93 -3.67 -7.51
CA GLU A 25 7.70 -2.80 -8.39
C GLU A 25 8.75 -3.60 -9.16
N ILE A 26 8.74 -3.47 -10.49
CA ILE A 26 9.70 -4.08 -11.41
C ILE A 26 9.89 -3.18 -12.63
N ASN A 27 11.14 -2.98 -13.05
CA ASN A 27 11.49 -2.22 -14.27
C ASN A 27 10.77 -0.86 -14.40
N ASP A 28 10.75 -0.08 -13.31
CA ASP A 28 10.13 1.25 -13.24
C ASP A 28 8.60 1.27 -13.38
N GLN A 29 7.94 0.11 -13.25
CA GLN A 29 6.49 -0.03 -13.18
C GLN A 29 6.06 -0.52 -11.81
N ILE A 30 4.90 -0.04 -11.35
CA ILE A 30 4.29 -0.42 -10.08
C ILE A 30 2.92 -1.02 -10.35
N LEU A 31 2.70 -2.24 -9.86
CA LEU A 31 1.38 -2.83 -9.70
C LEU A 31 0.93 -2.64 -8.25
N LEU A 32 -0.16 -1.91 -8.06
CA LEU A 32 -0.81 -1.78 -6.76
C LEU A 32 -1.90 -2.85 -6.62
N VAL A 33 -1.85 -3.62 -5.54
CA VAL A 33 -2.87 -4.61 -5.21
C VAL A 33 -3.59 -4.16 -3.95
N ASP A 34 -4.91 -4.05 -4.06
CA ASP A 34 -5.85 -3.55 -3.07
C ASP A 34 -5.62 -2.09 -2.63
N THR A 35 -6.70 -1.51 -2.10
CA THR A 35 -6.73 -0.22 -1.42
C THR A 35 -7.73 -0.31 -0.27
N GLY A 36 -7.53 -1.32 0.57
CA GLY A 36 -8.47 -1.67 1.63
C GLY A 36 -8.60 -0.58 2.70
N LEU A 37 -9.63 -0.71 3.52
CA LEU A 37 -9.85 0.13 4.70
C LEU A 37 -9.78 -0.73 5.97
N MET A 38 -9.63 -0.08 7.11
CA MET A 38 -9.71 -0.68 8.43
C MET A 38 -10.72 0.11 9.28
N PHE A 39 -11.53 -0.60 10.06
CA PHE A 39 -12.38 0.04 11.05
C PHE A 39 -11.55 0.44 12.27
N PRO A 40 -11.85 1.60 12.89
CA PRO A 40 -11.14 2.05 14.08
C PRO A 40 -11.48 1.20 15.31
N ASP A 41 -10.57 1.21 16.29
CA ASP A 41 -10.82 0.64 17.60
C ASP A 41 -11.84 1.48 18.40
N ASN A 42 -12.47 0.88 19.41
CA ASN A 42 -13.55 1.51 20.18
C ASN A 42 -13.13 2.80 20.91
N ASP A 43 -11.84 3.00 21.17
CA ASP A 43 -11.28 4.16 21.86
C ASP A 43 -10.87 5.29 20.91
N MET A 44 -10.90 5.07 19.59
CA MET A 44 -10.60 6.06 18.56
C MET A 44 -11.83 6.94 18.25
N LEU A 45 -12.26 7.73 19.23
CA LEU A 45 -13.45 8.57 19.13
C LEU A 45 -13.34 9.60 17.99
N GLY A 46 -14.37 9.65 17.14
CA GLY A 46 -14.46 10.60 16.02
C GLY A 46 -13.74 10.15 14.75
N VAL A 47 -13.13 8.96 14.74
CA VAL A 47 -12.58 8.34 13.53
C VAL A 47 -13.65 7.44 12.92
N ASP A 48 -13.88 7.55 11.61
CA ASP A 48 -14.83 6.69 10.89
C ASP A 48 -14.13 5.48 10.24
N TYR A 49 -12.94 5.68 9.67
CA TYR A 49 -12.15 4.66 8.98
C TYR A 49 -10.66 5.02 8.94
N ILE A 50 -9.82 4.01 8.84
CA ILE A 50 -8.36 4.11 8.68
C ILE A 50 -8.00 3.61 7.28
N ILE A 51 -7.17 4.38 6.57
CA ILE A 51 -6.69 4.05 5.22
C ILE A 51 -5.17 3.79 5.22
N PRO A 52 -4.64 3.10 4.19
CA PRO A 52 -3.20 2.92 4.02
C PRO A 52 -2.51 4.25 3.71
N ASP A 53 -1.22 4.32 4.02
CA ASP A 53 -0.41 5.50 3.73
C ASP A 53 0.09 5.47 2.28
N PHE A 54 -0.27 6.50 1.52
CA PHE A 54 0.10 6.66 0.12
C PHE A 54 1.42 7.45 -0.06
N GLU A 55 2.11 7.86 1.01
CA GLU A 55 3.29 8.72 0.91
C GLU A 55 4.36 8.17 -0.04
N TYR A 56 4.58 6.85 -0.02
CA TYR A 56 5.51 6.16 -0.92
C TYR A 56 5.18 6.33 -2.42
N LEU A 57 3.90 6.53 -2.76
CA LEU A 57 3.39 6.52 -4.14
C LEU A 57 3.25 7.91 -4.76
N TYR A 58 3.24 9.01 -3.99
CA TYR A 58 2.96 10.35 -4.52
C TYR A 58 3.91 10.76 -5.65
N ASP A 59 5.22 10.56 -5.47
CA ASP A 59 6.28 10.88 -6.45
C ASP A 59 6.41 9.82 -7.55
N LYS A 60 5.75 8.67 -7.41
CA LYS A 60 5.79 7.52 -8.33
C LYS A 60 4.47 7.26 -9.04
N SER A 61 3.49 8.14 -8.89
CA SER A 61 2.14 7.98 -9.46
C SER A 61 2.16 7.70 -10.97
N HIS A 62 3.09 8.31 -11.70
CA HIS A 62 3.31 8.09 -13.13
C HIS A 62 3.80 6.67 -13.51
N LYS A 63 4.24 5.87 -12.53
CA LYS A 63 4.73 4.50 -12.71
C LYS A 63 3.65 3.45 -12.43
N ILE A 64 2.52 3.86 -11.87
CA ILE A 64 1.43 2.96 -11.47
C ILE A 64 0.58 2.64 -12.70
N ALA A 65 0.34 1.34 -12.94
CA ALA A 65 -0.52 0.83 -14.01
C ALA A 65 -1.95 0.58 -13.53
#